data_AF-A0A6B3FYK5-F1
#
_entry.id   AF-A0A6B3FYK5-F1
#
_cell.length_a   1.000
_cell.length_b   1.000
_cell.length_c   1.000
_cell.angle_alpha   90.00
_cell.angle_beta   90.00
_cell.angle_gamma   90.00
#
_symmetry.space_group_name_H-M   'P 1'
#
loop_
_entity.id
_entity.type
_entity.pdbx_description
1 polymer ?
#
loop_
_entity_poly.entity_id
_entity_poly.type
_entity_poly.pdbx_seq_one_letter_code
_entity_poly.pdbx_strand_id
1 'polypeptide(L)'
;AVSVPPRAPLAGRTVHVLGDPVLTGPVTRCAGAEGAEVRRITPDQVAELAQAAPDHGRPEGGVAVVWCLDSPVPEGLWDTADRLPDRRIAWLRCHREGSHSWIEPLAATSGDVTSRHVRLRRLAATPAHRELAAYWAGHRTP
;
A
#
# COMPACT_ATOMS: atom_id res chain seq x y z
N ALA A 1 8.96 34.64 -22.52
CA ALA A 1 8.99 33.17 -22.58
C ALA A 1 7.69 32.66 -21.96
N VAL A 2 6.88 31.92 -22.71
CA VAL A 2 5.64 31.35 -22.15
C VAL A 2 6.05 30.13 -21.32
N SER A 3 5.80 30.19 -20.00
CA SER A 3 6.07 29.08 -19.10
C SER A 3 5.20 27.89 -19.50
N VAL A 4 5.83 26.77 -19.88
CA VAL A 4 5.11 25.50 -20.03
C VAL A 4 4.48 25.19 -18.67
N PRO A 5 3.18 24.89 -18.58
CA PRO A 5 2.58 24.51 -17.31
C PRO A 5 3.30 23.25 -16.79
N PRO A 6 3.61 23.19 -15.48
CA PRO A 6 4.28 22.02 -14.93
C PRO A 6 3.43 20.78 -15.21
N ARG A 7 4.09 19.73 -15.71
CA ARG A 7 3.47 18.43 -15.93
C ARG A 7 2.85 17.96 -14.61
N ALA A 8 1.62 17.44 -14.68
CA ALA A 8 0.95 16.91 -13.50
C ALA A 8 1.84 15.85 -12.80
N PRO A 9 1.99 15.88 -11.47
CA PRO A 9 2.99 15.10 -10.75
C PRO A 9 2.96 13.59 -11.01
N LEU A 10 1.77 13.02 -11.25
CA LEU A 10 1.58 11.60 -11.49
C LEU A 10 1.35 11.26 -12.97
N ALA A 11 1.52 12.22 -13.88
CA ALA A 11 1.33 11.99 -15.31
C ALA A 11 2.25 10.87 -15.83
N GLY A 12 1.64 9.84 -16.43
CA GLY A 12 2.34 8.65 -16.94
C GLY A 12 2.70 7.64 -15.85
N ARG A 13 2.12 7.74 -14.66
CA ARG A 13 2.22 6.76 -13.59
C ARG A 13 0.92 5.99 -13.44
N THR A 14 1.02 4.72 -13.07
CA THR A 14 -0.15 3.88 -12.75
C THR A 14 -0.26 3.71 -11.25
N VAL A 15 -1.44 3.95 -10.69
CA VAL A 15 -1.74 3.70 -9.28
C VAL A 15 -2.82 2.62 -9.21
N HIS A 16 -2.42 1.44 -8.77
CA HIS A 16 -3.34 0.38 -8.40
C HIS A 16 -3.87 0.64 -6.99
N VAL A 17 -5.19 0.52 -6.80
CA VAL A 17 -5.83 0.76 -5.50
C VAL A 17 -6.69 -0.43 -5.13
N LEU A 18 -6.62 -0.89 -3.89
CA LEU A 18 -7.43 -2.00 -3.40
C LEU A 18 -7.82 -1.84 -1.93
N GLY A 19 -8.91 -2.50 -1.54
CA GLY A 19 -9.44 -2.50 -0.17
C GLY A 19 -10.80 -1.80 -0.06
N ASP A 20 -11.05 -1.15 1.07
CA ASP A 20 -12.35 -0.59 1.42
C ASP A 20 -12.78 0.54 0.46
N PRO A 21 -13.97 0.50 -0.16
CA PRO A 21 -14.42 1.51 -1.12
C PRO A 21 -14.48 2.94 -0.57
N VAL A 22 -14.82 3.11 0.72
CA VAL A 22 -14.89 4.43 1.36
C VAL A 22 -13.50 5.02 1.50
N LEU A 23 -12.51 4.20 1.85
CA LEU A 23 -11.12 4.64 2.00
C LEU A 23 -10.41 4.80 0.65
N THR A 24 -10.68 3.92 -0.32
CA THR A 24 -10.04 3.97 -1.65
C THR A 24 -10.62 5.06 -2.56
N GLY A 25 -11.85 5.52 -2.30
CA GLY A 25 -12.51 6.57 -3.07
C GLY A 25 -11.71 7.89 -3.13
N PRO A 26 -11.37 8.51 -1.98
CA PRO A 26 -10.54 9.71 -1.95
C PRO A 26 -9.17 9.52 -2.61
N VAL A 27 -8.48 8.40 -2.35
CA VAL A 27 -7.19 8.08 -2.97
C VAL A 27 -7.29 8.06 -4.50
N THR A 28 -8.34 7.40 -5.02
CA THR A 28 -8.59 7.32 -6.46
C THR A 28 -8.80 8.69 -7.08
N ARG A 29 -9.61 9.55 -6.44
CA ARG A 29 -9.89 10.90 -6.94
C ARG A 29 -8.64 11.78 -6.92
N CYS A 30 -7.92 11.80 -5.80
CA CYS A 30 -6.71 12.63 -5.66
C CYS A 30 -5.63 12.19 -6.65
N ALA A 31 -5.34 10.89 -6.76
CA ALA A 31 -4.33 10.40 -7.70
C ALA A 31 -4.71 10.70 -9.17
N GLY A 32 -5.99 10.54 -9.53
CA GLY A 32 -6.49 10.88 -10.86
C GLY A 32 -6.40 12.38 -11.19
N ALA A 33 -6.70 13.25 -10.21
CA ALA A 33 -6.56 14.70 -10.36
C ALA A 33 -5.10 15.12 -10.60
N GLU A 34 -4.13 14.39 -10.04
CA GLU A 34 -2.70 14.59 -10.27
C GLU A 34 -2.18 13.90 -11.55
N GLY A 35 -3.08 13.33 -12.37
CA GLY A 35 -2.77 12.77 -13.68
C GLY A 35 -2.36 11.29 -13.71
N ALA A 36 -2.56 10.55 -12.61
CA ALA A 36 -2.29 9.11 -12.59
C ALA A 36 -3.34 8.33 -13.40
N GLU A 37 -2.91 7.23 -14.02
CA GLU A 37 -3.83 6.18 -14.43
C GLU A 37 -4.18 5.32 -13.20
N VAL A 38 -5.41 5.46 -12.70
CA VAL A 38 -5.85 4.74 -11.49
C VAL A 38 -6.63 3.49 -11.86
N ARG A 39 -6.24 2.34 -11.31
CA ARG A 39 -6.90 1.05 -11.52
C ARG A 39 -7.29 0.42 -10.19
N ARG A 40 -8.55 0.04 -10.02
CA ARG A 40 -8.96 -0.80 -8.89
C ARG A 40 -8.55 -2.24 -9.15
N ILE A 41 -7.92 -2.89 -8.17
CA ILE A 41 -7.48 -4.28 -8.28
C ILE A 41 -7.90 -5.11 -7.08
N THR A 42 -7.77 -6.44 -7.19
CA THR A 42 -8.04 -7.40 -6.12
C THR A 42 -6.74 -7.91 -5.47
N PRO A 43 -6.80 -8.55 -4.30
CA PRO A 43 -5.65 -9.23 -3.71
C PRO A 43 -5.02 -10.29 -4.65
N ASP A 44 -5.83 -11.02 -5.41
CA ASP A 44 -5.33 -12.02 -6.38
C ASP A 44 -4.52 -11.35 -7.49
N GLN A 45 -4.97 -10.20 -7.99
CA GLN A 45 -4.21 -9.42 -8.97
C GLN A 45 -2.91 -8.85 -8.38
N VAL A 46 -2.87 -8.52 -7.08
CA VAL A 46 -1.61 -8.19 -6.40
C VAL A 46 -0.68 -9.40 -6.37
N ALA A 47 -1.21 -10.60 -6.11
CA ALA A 47 -0.42 -11.82 -6.16
C ALA A 47 0.14 -12.09 -7.57
N GLU A 48 -0.67 -11.91 -8.61
CA GLU A 48 -0.20 -12.00 -10.00
C GLU A 48 0.94 -11.02 -10.29
N LEU A 49 0.82 -9.76 -9.86
CA LEU A 49 1.87 -8.76 -10.00
C LEU A 49 3.15 -9.15 -9.25
N ALA A 50 3.03 -9.72 -8.05
CA ALA A 50 4.18 -10.17 -7.27
C ALA A 50 4.88 -11.41 -7.88
N GLN A 51 4.15 -12.25 -8.60
CA GLN A 51 4.69 -13.44 -9.27
C GLN A 51 5.21 -13.17 -10.69
N ALA A 52 4.81 -12.07 -11.31
CA ALA A 52 5.27 -11.69 -12.64
C ALA A 52 6.80 -11.56 -12.68
N ALA A 53 7.39 -11.86 -13.85
CA ALA A 53 8.82 -11.62 -14.07
C ALA A 53 9.13 -10.11 -13.92
N PRO A 54 10.31 -9.72 -13.41
CA PRO A 54 10.68 -8.32 -13.32
C PRO A 54 10.67 -7.67 -14.70
N ASP A 55 9.90 -6.59 -14.83
CA ASP A 55 9.93 -5.77 -16.04
C ASP A 55 11.16 -4.84 -15.97
N HIS A 56 12.25 -5.25 -16.61
CA HIS A 56 13.50 -4.50 -16.65
C HIS A 56 13.42 -3.24 -17.54
N GLY A 57 12.39 -3.12 -18.39
CA GLY A 57 12.13 -1.92 -19.19
C GLY A 57 11.30 -0.87 -18.44
N ARG A 58 10.70 -1.22 -17.31
CA ARG A 58 9.89 -0.31 -16.51
C ARG A 58 10.75 0.63 -15.65
N PRO A 59 10.51 1.95 -15.71
CA PRO A 59 11.17 2.87 -14.79
C PRO A 59 10.72 2.62 -13.35
N GLU A 60 11.65 2.70 -12.41
CA GLU A 60 11.34 2.63 -10.98
C GLU A 60 10.32 3.71 -10.58
N GLY A 61 9.35 3.32 -9.75
CA GLY A 61 8.24 4.19 -9.36
C GLY A 61 7.23 4.49 -10.47
N GLY A 62 7.31 3.82 -11.63
CA GLY A 62 6.30 3.93 -12.70
C GLY A 62 4.93 3.42 -12.29
N VAL A 63 4.89 2.46 -11.35
CA VAL A 63 3.69 1.81 -10.85
C VAL A 63 3.72 1.76 -9.33
N ALA A 64 2.59 2.06 -8.69
CA ALA A 64 2.39 1.92 -7.26
C ALA A 64 1.11 1.14 -6.93
N VAL A 65 1.12 0.39 -5.84
CA VAL A 65 -0.06 -0.27 -5.25
C VAL A 65 -0.38 0.40 -3.90
N VAL A 66 -1.58 0.96 -3.75
CA VAL A 66 -2.07 1.55 -2.50
C VAL A 66 -3.19 0.68 -1.93
N TRP A 67 -2.94 0.06 -0.79
CA TRP A 67 -3.89 -0.82 -0.12
C TRP A 67 -4.53 -0.07 1.05
N CYS A 68 -5.85 0.16 1.01
CA CYS A 68 -6.59 0.85 2.06
C CYS A 68 -7.58 -0.11 2.77
N LEU A 69 -7.34 -0.49 4.02
CA LEU A 69 -8.22 -1.43 4.75
C LEU A 69 -8.90 -0.79 5.96
N ASP A 70 -10.16 -1.13 6.20
CA ASP A 70 -10.96 -0.53 7.28
C ASP A 70 -10.94 -1.32 8.60
N SER A 71 -10.05 -2.30 8.69
CA SER A 71 -10.03 -3.32 9.74
C SER A 71 -8.61 -3.89 9.89
N PRO A 72 -8.31 -4.55 11.04
CA PRO A 72 -7.01 -5.21 11.22
C PRO A 72 -6.76 -6.20 10.09
N VAL A 73 -5.50 -6.26 9.68
CA VAL A 73 -5.07 -7.17 8.64
C VAL A 73 -4.52 -8.44 9.26
N PRO A 74 -5.06 -9.62 8.90
CA PRO A 74 -4.51 -10.89 9.34
C PRO A 74 -3.04 -11.01 8.95
N GLU A 75 -2.27 -11.70 9.78
CA GLU A 75 -0.89 -12.05 9.45
C GLU A 75 -0.81 -12.77 8.09
N GLY A 76 0.22 -12.46 7.31
CA GLY A 76 0.46 -13.09 6.02
C GLY A 76 -0.20 -12.42 4.82
N LEU A 77 -1.29 -11.64 5.00
CA LEU A 77 -1.97 -11.00 3.86
C LEU A 77 -1.05 -10.02 3.12
N TRP A 78 -0.19 -9.35 3.87
CA TRP A 78 0.74 -8.35 3.35
C TRP A 78 2.05 -8.94 2.80
N ASP A 79 2.36 -10.19 3.13
CA ASP A 79 3.63 -10.83 2.74
C ASP A 79 3.78 -10.92 1.22
N THR A 80 2.67 -11.08 0.49
CA THR A 80 2.67 -11.07 -0.98
C THR A 80 3.01 -9.69 -1.51
N ALA A 81 2.43 -8.64 -0.92
CA ALA A 81 2.69 -7.27 -1.35
C ALA A 81 4.11 -6.80 -0.99
N ASP A 82 4.70 -7.33 0.10
CA ASP A 82 6.11 -7.10 0.47
C ASP A 82 7.11 -7.52 -0.63
N ARG A 83 6.68 -8.34 -1.61
CA ARG A 83 7.50 -8.76 -2.77
C ARG A 83 7.40 -7.84 -3.98
N LEU A 84 6.44 -6.90 -4.00
CA LEU A 84 6.25 -5.97 -5.11
C LEU A 84 7.49 -5.11 -5.44
N PRO A 85 8.30 -4.66 -4.45
CA PRO A 85 9.52 -3.90 -4.74
C PRO A 85 10.53 -4.66 -5.60
N ASP A 86 10.63 -5.99 -5.45
CA ASP A 86 11.48 -6.84 -6.31
C ASP A 86 11.00 -6.87 -7.78
N ARG A 87 9.77 -6.40 -8.02
CA ARG A 87 9.15 -6.24 -9.35
C ARG A 87 9.14 -4.78 -9.82
N ARG A 88 9.88 -3.90 -9.14
CA ARG A 88 9.89 -2.44 -9.35
C ARG A 88 8.51 -1.78 -9.19
N ILE A 89 7.66 -2.39 -8.37
CA ILE A 89 6.34 -1.85 -8.04
C ILE A 89 6.42 -1.34 -6.60
N ALA A 90 6.25 -0.03 -6.43
CA ALA A 90 6.16 0.53 -5.10
C ALA A 90 4.82 0.17 -4.46
N TRP A 91 4.76 0.08 -3.14
CA TRP A 91 3.48 -0.14 -2.48
C TRP A 91 3.37 0.51 -1.11
N LEU A 92 2.14 0.90 -0.77
CA LEU A 92 1.79 1.64 0.44
C LEU A 92 0.63 0.96 1.14
N ARG A 93 0.77 0.79 2.46
CA ARG A 93 -0.27 0.28 3.34
C ARG A 93 -0.94 1.45 4.05
N CYS A 94 -2.24 1.50 3.92
CA CYS A 94 -3.11 2.41 4.65
C CYS A 94 -4.17 1.57 5.35
N HIS A 95 -4.40 1.78 6.64
CA HIS A 95 -5.48 1.08 7.31
C HIS A 95 -6.06 1.85 8.49
N ARG A 96 -7.31 1.55 8.82
CA ARG A 96 -7.99 2.14 9.96
C ARG A 96 -7.91 1.19 11.16
N GLU A 97 -7.60 1.75 12.33
CA GLU A 97 -7.70 1.09 13.62
C GLU A 97 -8.52 1.97 14.57
N GLY A 98 -9.76 1.57 14.84
CA GLY A 98 -10.72 2.41 15.57
C GLY A 98 -10.97 3.74 14.84
N SER A 99 -10.73 4.86 15.54
CA SER A 99 -10.86 6.21 14.99
C SER A 99 -9.60 6.74 14.29
N HIS A 100 -8.53 5.96 14.23
CA HIS A 100 -7.25 6.39 13.66
C HIS A 100 -7.01 5.76 12.29
N SER A 101 -6.49 6.55 11.36
CA SER A 101 -5.96 6.06 10.09
C SER A 101 -4.45 6.05 10.14
N TRP A 102 -3.87 4.91 9.79
CA TRP A 102 -2.44 4.72 9.67
C TRP A 102 -2.05 4.77 8.20
N ILE A 103 -0.98 5.51 7.91
CA ILE A 103 -0.26 5.45 6.65
C ILE A 103 1.11 4.90 7.01
N GLU A 104 1.39 3.67 6.61
CA GLU A 104 2.66 3.03 6.92
C GLU A 104 3.76 3.48 5.94
N PRO A 105 5.04 3.24 6.24
CA PRO A 105 6.13 3.58 5.33
C PRO A 105 5.93 2.97 3.93
N LEU A 106 6.22 3.77 2.91
CA LEU A 106 6.29 3.31 1.52
C LEU A 106 7.41 2.27 1.39
N ALA A 107 7.13 1.16 0.68
CA ALA A 107 8.15 0.23 0.23
C ALA A 107 8.27 0.33 -1.30
N ALA A 108 9.39 0.86 -1.79
CA ALA A 108 9.63 1.14 -3.20
C ALA A 108 10.77 0.29 -3.79
N THR A 109 11.73 -0.12 -2.94
CA THR A 109 12.90 -0.89 -3.33
C THR A 109 13.08 -2.11 -2.42
N SER A 110 13.84 -3.10 -2.92
CA SER A 110 14.19 -4.26 -2.11
C SER A 110 15.01 -3.84 -0.89
N GLY A 111 14.62 -4.29 0.29
CA GLY A 111 15.22 -3.89 1.57
C GLY A 111 14.47 -2.78 2.32
N ASP A 112 13.45 -2.16 1.72
CA ASP A 112 12.56 -1.23 2.42
C ASP A 112 11.75 -1.91 3.53
N VAL A 113 11.11 -1.08 4.36
CA VAL A 113 10.34 -1.54 5.52
C VAL A 113 9.16 -2.41 5.09
N THR A 114 9.24 -3.69 5.46
CA THR A 114 8.17 -4.67 5.27
C THR A 114 7.07 -4.54 6.30
N SER A 115 5.92 -5.15 6.00
CA SER A 115 4.80 -5.24 6.94
C SER A 115 5.17 -5.94 8.25
N ARG A 116 6.00 -7.00 8.19
CA ARG A 116 6.57 -7.68 9.36
C ARG A 116 7.38 -6.72 10.23
N HIS A 117 8.21 -5.86 9.62
CA HIS A 117 9.01 -4.89 10.36
C HIS A 117 8.13 -3.88 11.11
N VAL A 118 7.06 -3.39 10.49
CA VAL A 118 6.10 -2.48 11.14
C VAL A 118 5.43 -3.18 12.32
N ARG A 119 4.92 -4.40 12.10
CA ARG A 119 4.24 -5.20 13.11
C ARG A 119 5.11 -5.41 14.36
N LEU A 120 6.35 -5.86 14.17
CA LEU A 120 7.29 -6.10 15.27
C LEU A 120 7.62 -4.83 16.05
N ARG A 121 7.88 -3.71 15.36
CA ARG A 121 8.18 -2.42 16.01
C ARG A 121 7.00 -1.91 16.82
N ARG A 122 5.79 -1.99 16.27
CA ARG A 122 4.56 -1.55 16.95
C ARG A 122 4.25 -2.41 18.18
N LEU A 123 4.50 -3.72 18.16
CA LEU A 123 4.40 -4.59 19.35
C LEU A 123 5.40 -4.20 20.42
N ALA A 124 6.65 -3.94 20.03
CA ALA A 124 7.69 -3.54 20.97
C ALA A 124 7.42 -2.17 21.61
N ALA A 125 6.70 -1.29 20.91
CA ALA A 125 6.43 0.08 21.35
C ALA A 125 5.14 0.24 22.19
N THR A 126 4.33 -0.81 22.35
CA THR A 126 3.06 -0.74 23.10
C THR A 126 3.14 -1.51 24.42
N PRO A 127 2.61 -0.95 25.54
CA PRO A 127 2.40 -1.73 26.76
C PRO A 127 1.32 -2.81 26.58
N ALA A 128 0.36 -2.62 25.66
CA ALA A 128 -0.75 -3.53 25.37
C ALA A 128 -0.43 -4.47 24.18
N HIS A 129 0.75 -5.09 24.20
CA HIS A 129 1.27 -5.89 23.08
C HIS A 129 0.48 -7.19 22.86
N ARG A 130 -0.14 -7.76 23.91
CA ARG A 130 -0.97 -8.97 23.78
C ARG A 130 -2.29 -8.67 23.09
N GLU A 131 -2.91 -7.56 23.47
CA GLU A 131 -4.16 -7.06 22.89
C GLU A 131 -3.95 -6.67 21.44
N LEU A 132 -2.86 -5.95 21.13
CA LEU A 132 -2.52 -5.60 19.75
C LEU A 132 -2.22 -6.82 18.89
N ALA A 133 -1.49 -7.81 19.43
CA ALA A 133 -1.25 -9.07 18.74
C ALA A 133 -2.56 -9.83 18.46
N ALA A 134 -3.49 -9.87 19.42
CA ALA A 134 -4.79 -10.50 19.26
C ALA A 134 -5.65 -9.79 18.21
N TYR A 135 -5.68 -8.45 18.23
CA TYR A 135 -6.37 -7.62 17.23
C TYR A 135 -5.91 -7.96 15.81
N TRP A 136 -4.59 -8.05 15.57
CA TRP A 136 -4.07 -8.42 14.25
C TRP A 136 -4.20 -9.90 13.91
N ALA A 137 -4.40 -10.79 14.88
CA ALA A 137 -4.82 -12.17 14.61
C ALA A 137 -6.30 -12.27 14.21
N GLY A 138 -7.00 -11.13 14.09
CA GLY A 138 -8.41 -11.08 13.69
C GLY A 138 -9.38 -11.25 14.85
N HIS A 139 -8.90 -11.28 16.10
CA HIS A 139 -9.78 -11.24 17.26
C HIS A 139 -10.36 -9.83 17.37
N ARG A 140 -11.68 -9.69 17.20
CA ARG A 140 -12.35 -8.46 17.59
C ARG A 140 -12.37 -8.40 19.11
N THR A 141 -11.91 -7.30 19.69
CA THR A 141 -12.32 -6.93 21.04
C THR A 141 -13.84 -6.71 21.01
N PRO A 142 -14.60 -7.22 22.01
CA PRO A 142 -16.04 -7.04 22.09
C PRO A 142 -16.47 -5.57 22.04
#